data_AF-A0A2V9TGL2-F1
#
_entry.id   AF-A0A2V9TGL2-F1
#
_cell.length_a   1.000
_cell.length_b   1.000
_cell.length_c   1.000
_cell.angle_alpha   90.00
_cell.angle_beta   90.00
_cell.angle_gamma   90.00
#
_symmetry.space_group_name_H-M   'P 1'
#
loop_
_entity.id
_entity.type
_entity.pdbx_description
1 polymer ?
#
loop_
_entity_poly.entity_id
_entity_poly.type
_entity_poly.pdbx_seq_one_letter_code
_entity_poly.pdbx_strand_id
1 'polypeptide(L)'
;MIRVFTSKLVRRLGAALAVTYLVFIAFIWWSMNQPPETFGRVMSRMPGVAYVLLPFETMWTRARAGQLQVGNAAPDFALTKLDKSGTVQLSALNTKQPVVLVFGSYT
;
A
#
# COMPACT_ATOMS: atom_id res chain seq x y z
N MET A 1 32.30 -18.62 -33.08
CA MET A 1 31.22 -19.40 -32.43
C MET A 1 31.05 -19.05 -30.93
N ILE A 2 32.15 -18.81 -30.18
CA ILE A 2 32.13 -18.48 -28.74
C ILE A 2 31.31 -17.22 -28.40
N ARG A 3 31.47 -16.12 -29.15
CA ARG A 3 30.78 -14.83 -28.91
C ARG A 3 29.24 -14.89 -28.98
N VAL A 4 28.70 -15.82 -29.77
CA VAL A 4 27.25 -16.02 -29.95
C VAL A 4 26.65 -16.88 -28.82
N PHE A 5 27.43 -17.80 -28.26
CA PHE A 5 27.00 -18.60 -27.11
C PHE A 5 26.90 -17.73 -25.85
N THR A 6 27.87 -16.84 -25.66
CA THR A 6 27.86 -15.86 -24.57
C THR A 6 26.67 -14.91 -24.66
N SER A 7 26.30 -14.43 -25.86
CA SER A 7 25.15 -13.53 -26.02
C SER A 7 23.81 -14.21 -25.78
N LYS A 8 23.65 -15.49 -26.17
CA LYS A 8 22.46 -16.29 -25.84
C LYS A 8 22.35 -16.54 -24.33
N LEU A 9 23.47 -16.82 -23.66
CA LEU A 9 23.50 -17.03 -22.22
C LEU A 9 23.17 -15.74 -21.44
N VAL A 10 23.78 -14.61 -21.81
CA VAL A 10 23.48 -13.30 -21.20
C VAL A 10 22.01 -12.94 -21.38
N ARG A 11 21.43 -13.18 -22.56
CA ARG A 11 19.98 -12.94 -22.78
C ARG A 11 19.11 -13.83 -21.90
N ARG A 12 19.47 -15.11 -21.71
CA ARG A 12 18.74 -16.02 -20.82
C ARG A 12 18.85 -15.59 -19.36
N LEU A 13 20.05 -15.21 -18.91
CA LEU A 13 20.27 -14.72 -17.55
C LEU A 13 19.52 -13.41 -17.29
N GLY A 14 19.58 -12.47 -18.23
CA GLY A 14 18.83 -11.21 -18.15
C GLY A 14 17.31 -11.45 -18.11
N ALA A 15 16.81 -12.38 -18.94
CA ALA A 15 15.40 -12.76 -18.90
C ALA A 15 15.01 -13.42 -17.58
N ALA A 16 15.82 -14.35 -17.06
CA ALA A 16 15.57 -15.00 -15.78
C ALA A 16 15.56 -13.99 -14.62
N LEU A 17 16.48 -13.03 -14.63
CA LEU A 17 16.53 -11.95 -13.65
C LEU A 17 15.30 -11.04 -13.73
N ALA A 18 14.90 -10.64 -14.94
CA ALA A 18 13.71 -9.82 -15.16
C ALA A 18 12.44 -10.54 -14.69
N VAL A 19 12.28 -11.82 -15.01
CA VAL A 19 11.14 -12.63 -14.55
C VAL A 19 11.14 -12.74 -13.03
N THR A 20 12.29 -13.01 -12.42
CA THR A 20 12.43 -13.08 -10.96
C THR A 20 12.03 -11.77 -10.30
N TYR A 21 12.48 -10.64 -10.86
CA TYR A 21 12.13 -9.31 -10.37
C TYR A 21 10.63 -9.01 -10.52
N LEU A 22 10.00 -9.37 -11.64
CA LEU A 22 8.56 -9.21 -11.83
C LEU A 22 7.74 -10.08 -10.87
N VAL A 23 8.16 -11.33 -10.64
CA VAL A 23 7.54 -12.22 -9.64
C VAL A 23 7.67 -11.63 -8.25
N PHE A 24 8.84 -11.06 -7.92
CA PHE A 24 9.05 -10.38 -6.65
C PHE A 24 8.12 -9.16 -6.51
N ILE A 25 8.01 -8.30 -7.52
CA ILE A 25 7.06 -7.17 -7.53
C ILE A 25 5.62 -7.67 -7.31
N ALA A 26 5.21 -8.71 -8.05
CA ALA A 26 3.86 -9.27 -7.94
C ALA A 26 3.59 -9.84 -6.54
N PHE A 27 4.57 -10.51 -5.93
CA PHE A 27 4.48 -11.02 -4.56
C PHE A 27 4.30 -9.88 -3.55
N ILE A 28 5.09 -8.81 -3.66
CA ILE A 28 4.96 -7.64 -2.78
C ILE A 28 3.61 -6.97 -2.98
N TRP A 29 3.19 -6.77 -4.23
CA TRP A 29 1.88 -6.21 -4.54
C TRP A 29 0.74 -7.04 -3.92
N TRP A 30 0.78 -8.36 -4.09
CA TRP A 30 -0.19 -9.26 -3.47
C TRP A 30 -0.18 -9.14 -1.94
N SER A 31 1.00 -9.09 -1.32
CA SER A 31 1.16 -8.92 0.13
C SER A 31 0.58 -7.59 0.63
N MET A 32 0.75 -6.50 -0.13
CA MET A 32 0.19 -5.19 0.21
C MET A 32 -1.33 -5.17 0.24
N ASN A 33 -2.00 -6.05 -0.50
CA ASN A 33 -3.47 -6.17 -0.50
C ASN A 33 -4.01 -7.07 0.64
N GLN A 34 -3.16 -7.73 1.43
CA GLN A 34 -3.56 -8.58 2.55
C GLN A 34 -3.89 -7.77 3.83
N PRO A 35 -4.53 -8.36 4.85
CA PRO A 35 -4.72 -7.70 6.14
C PRO A 35 -3.40 -7.20 6.78
N PRO A 36 -3.42 -6.12 7.58
CA PRO A 36 -2.22 -5.49 8.15
C PRO A 36 -1.30 -6.47 8.88
N GLU A 37 -1.85 -7.46 9.58
CA GLU A 37 -1.09 -8.46 10.35
C GLU A 37 -0.29 -9.38 9.42
N THR A 38 -0.88 -9.77 8.29
CA THR A 38 -0.24 -10.63 7.29
C THR A 38 0.84 -9.86 6.53
N PHE A 39 0.52 -8.64 6.12
CA PHE A 39 1.49 -7.74 5.49
C PHE A 39 2.68 -7.45 6.42
N GLY A 40 2.42 -7.06 7.67
CA GLY A 40 3.47 -6.78 8.66
C GLY A 40 4.39 -7.98 8.90
N ARG A 41 3.85 -9.21 8.90
CA ARG A 41 4.63 -10.44 9.02
C ARG A 41 5.56 -10.70 7.82
N VAL A 42 5.17 -10.30 6.62
CA VAL A 42 6.04 -10.38 5.43
C VAL A 42 7.12 -9.30 5.51
N MET A 43 6.71 -8.06 5.82
CA MET A 43 7.61 -6.91 5.87
C MET A 43 8.65 -7.01 6.99
N SER A 44 8.36 -7.68 8.10
CA SER A 44 9.32 -7.89 9.20
C SER A 44 10.54 -8.72 8.80
N ARG A 45 10.47 -9.46 7.68
CA ARG A 45 11.58 -10.23 7.12
C ARG A 45 12.18 -9.59 5.87
N MET A 46 11.70 -8.42 5.47
CA MET A 46 12.10 -7.78 4.23
C MET A 46 13.49 -7.16 4.35
N PRO A 47 14.46 -7.49 3.47
CA PRO A 47 15.77 -6.86 3.51
C PRO A 47 15.65 -5.38 3.10
N GLY A 48 16.46 -4.51 3.72
CA GLY A 48 16.45 -3.06 3.48
C GLY A 48 16.59 -2.67 2.00
N VAL A 49 17.34 -3.45 1.22
CA VAL A 49 17.54 -3.20 -0.23
C VAL A 49 16.23 -3.21 -1.02
N ALA A 50 15.21 -3.96 -0.58
CA ALA A 50 13.92 -4.01 -1.27
C ALA A 50 13.21 -2.66 -1.28
N TYR A 51 13.38 -1.84 -0.24
CA TYR A 51 12.78 -0.50 -0.14
C TYR A 51 13.42 0.52 -1.10
N VAL A 52 14.64 0.25 -1.58
CA VAL A 52 15.31 1.07 -2.60
C VAL A 52 14.94 0.59 -4.01
N LEU A 53 14.79 -0.73 -4.19
CA LEU A 53 14.50 -1.34 -5.48
C LEU A 53 13.05 -1.20 -5.93
N LEU A 54 12.13 -0.94 -5.00
CA LEU A 54 10.69 -0.86 -5.27
C LEU A 54 10.17 0.54 -4.98
N PRO A 55 9.26 1.09 -5.81
CA PRO A 55 8.56 2.33 -5.52
C PRO A 55 7.48 2.08 -4.45
N PHE A 56 7.92 1.82 -3.22
CA PHE A 56 7.09 1.27 -2.15
C PHE A 56 5.91 2.19 -1.80
N GLU A 57 6.14 3.50 -1.71
CA GLU A 57 5.10 4.49 -1.44
C GLU A 57 3.99 4.46 -2.51
N THR A 58 4.38 4.45 -3.79
CA THR A 58 3.44 4.40 -4.91
C THR A 58 2.68 3.06 -4.95
N MET A 59 3.36 1.95 -4.70
CA MET A 59 2.69 0.64 -4.66
C MET A 59 1.72 0.57 -3.49
N TRP A 60 2.12 1.02 -2.31
CA TRP A 60 1.31 0.99 -1.10
C TRP A 60 0.04 1.84 -1.22
N THR A 61 0.19 3.09 -1.65
CA THR A 61 -0.95 4.01 -1.83
C THR A 61 -1.97 3.49 -2.83
N ARG A 62 -1.53 2.79 -3.89
CA ARG A 62 -2.43 2.16 -4.85
C ARG A 62 -3.06 0.87 -4.34
N ALA A 63 -2.29 0.00 -3.70
CA ALA A 63 -2.78 -1.29 -3.18
C ALA A 63 -3.78 -1.10 -2.02
N ARG A 64 -3.66 -0.01 -1.26
CA ARG A 64 -4.54 0.33 -0.13
C ARG A 64 -5.51 1.46 -0.44
N ALA A 65 -5.61 1.88 -1.71
CA ALA A 65 -6.58 2.88 -2.10
C ALA A 65 -7.98 2.37 -1.76
N GLY A 66 -8.73 3.16 -0.99
CA GLY A 66 -10.17 2.94 -0.83
C GLY A 66 -10.92 3.26 -2.12
N GLN A 67 -12.24 3.18 -2.05
CA GLN A 67 -13.11 3.50 -3.21
C GLN A 67 -13.50 4.98 -3.28
N LEU A 68 -13.12 5.79 -2.28
CA LEU A 68 -13.46 7.20 -2.20
C LEU A 68 -12.67 8.02 -3.22
N GLN A 69 -13.38 8.88 -3.96
CA GLN A 69 -12.81 9.79 -4.94
C GLN A 69 -13.10 11.24 -4.56
N VAL A 70 -12.28 12.16 -5.07
CA VAL A 70 -12.48 13.60 -4.87
C VAL A 70 -13.86 14.01 -5.42
N GLY A 71 -14.61 14.77 -4.62
CA GLY A 71 -15.98 15.19 -4.94
C GLY A 71 -17.06 14.20 -4.51
N ASN A 72 -16.72 12.98 -4.07
CA ASN A 72 -17.70 12.12 -3.40
C ASN A 72 -18.12 12.75 -2.07
N ALA A 73 -19.41 12.61 -1.74
CA ALA A 73 -19.90 12.95 -0.40
C ALA A 73 -19.20 12.05 0.62
N ALA A 74 -18.66 12.65 1.69
CA ALA A 74 -18.06 11.88 2.77
C ALA A 74 -19.14 11.01 3.45
N PRO A 75 -18.93 9.69 3.61
CA PRO A 75 -19.87 8.83 4.31
C PRO A 75 -20.12 9.33 5.74
N ASP A 76 -21.39 9.43 6.13
CA ASP A 76 -21.73 9.85 7.49
C ASP A 76 -21.35 8.76 8.50
N PHE A 77 -20.99 9.19 9.70
CA PHE A 77 -20.70 8.32 10.82
C PHE A 77 -21.10 8.99 12.13
N ALA A 78 -21.40 8.18 13.14
CA ALA A 78 -21.61 8.61 14.51
C ALA A 78 -20.60 7.88 15.41
N LEU A 79 -19.66 8.62 16.00
CA LEU A 79 -18.61 8.08 16.86
C LEU A 79 -18.71 8.66 18.28
N THR A 80 -18.58 7.81 19.28
CA THR A 80 -18.47 8.24 20.67
C THR A 80 -17.14 8.95 20.89
N LYS A 81 -17.17 10.07 21.63
CA LYS A 81 -15.94 10.76 22.04
C LYS A 81 -15.10 9.88 22.97
N LEU A 82 -13.80 10.13 22.99
CA LEU A 82 -12.86 9.38 23.85
C LEU A 82 -13.23 9.45 25.34
N ASP A 83 -13.70 10.63 25.80
CA ASP A 83 -14.13 10.88 27.18
C ASP A 83 -15.55 10.34 27.49
N LYS A 84 -16.21 9.70 26.52
CA LYS A 84 -17.59 9.20 26.59
C LYS A 84 -18.64 10.27 26.93
N SER A 85 -18.31 11.56 26.83
CA SER A 85 -19.23 12.66 27.15
C SER A 85 -20.37 12.80 26.14
N GLY A 86 -20.25 12.14 24.98
CA GLY A 86 -21.30 12.10 23.97
C GLY A 86 -20.82 11.52 22.65
N THR A 87 -21.62 11.77 21.62
CA THR A 87 -21.44 11.27 20.27
C THR A 87 -21.24 12.43 19.30
N VAL A 88 -20.35 12.24 18.33
CA VAL A 88 -20.08 13.19 17.25
C VAL A 88 -20.54 12.57 15.94
N GLN A 89 -21.36 13.31 15.19
CA GLN A 89 -21.84 12.92 13.87
C GLN A 89 -21.20 13.80 12.79
N LEU A 90 -20.68 13.22 11.71
CA LEU A 90 -19.99 13.96 10.67
C LEU A 90 -20.90 14.98 9.98
N SER A 91 -22.12 14.58 9.62
CA SER A 91 -23.11 15.45 8.96
C SER A 91 -23.47 16.70 9.78
N ALA A 92 -23.46 16.59 11.10
CA ALA A 92 -23.68 17.74 11.99
C ALA A 92 -22.50 18.73 12.03
N LEU A 93 -21.28 18.24 11.77
CA LEU A 93 -20.06 19.06 11.75
C LEU A 93 -19.84 19.73 10.40
N ASN A 94 -19.94 18.96 9.31
CA ASN A 94 -19.62 19.43 7.96
C ASN A 94 -20.65 20.44 7.40
N THR A 95 -21.84 20.51 7.99
CA THR A 95 -22.86 21.54 7.68
C THR A 95 -22.45 22.92 8.21
N LYS A 96 -21.65 22.98 9.28
CA LYS A 96 -21.27 24.23 9.94
C LYS A 96 -19.98 24.83 9.36
N GLN A 97 -19.01 23.98 9.04
CA GLN A 97 -17.69 24.37 8.57
C GLN A 97 -16.97 23.20 7.89
N PRO A 98 -15.92 23.47 7.09
CA PRO A 98 -15.06 22.41 6.57
C PRO A 98 -14.46 21.55 7.69
N VAL A 99 -14.40 20.23 7.47
CA VAL A 99 -13.91 19.25 8.44
C VAL A 99 -12.74 18.49 7.85
N VAL A 100 -11.66 18.33 8.62
CA VAL A 100 -10.54 17.44 8.30
C VAL A 100 -10.65 16.21 9.18
N LEU A 101 -10.60 15.02 8.56
CA LEU A 101 -10.59 13.74 9.25
C LEU A 101 -9.16 13.20 9.31
N VAL A 102 -8.68 12.90 10.51
CA VAL A 102 -7.39 12.27 10.74
C VAL A 102 -7.62 10.90 11.36
N PHE A 103 -7.22 9.85 10.65
CA PHE A 103 -7.33 8.47 11.13
C PHE A 103 -5.99 8.02 11.69
N GLY A 104 -6.00 7.44 12.89
CA GLY A 104 -4.78 6.96 13.56
C GLY A 104 -5.09 6.11 14.80
N SER A 105 -4.05 5.52 15.36
CA SER A 105 -4.07 4.75 16.60
C SER A 105 -2.85 5.06 17.45
N TYR A 106 -2.90 4.76 18.76
CA TYR A 106 -1.77 4.91 19.69
C TYR A 106 -0.77 3.74 19.65
N THR A 107 -0.88 2.88 18.64
CA THR A 107 -0.13 1.61 18.52
C THR A 107 1.10 1.76 17.65
#